data_AF-D0A7N3-F1
#
_entry.id   AF-D0A7N3-F1
#
_cell.length_a   1.000
_cell.length_b   1.000
_cell.length_c   1.000
_cell.angle_alpha   90.00
_cell.angle_beta   90.00
_cell.angle_gamma   90.00
#
_symmetry.space_group_name_H-M   'P 1'
#
loop_
_entity.id
_entity.type
_entity.pdbx_description
1 polymer ?
#
loop_
_entity_poly.entity_id
_entity_poly.type
_entity_poly.pdbx_seq_one_letter_code
_entity_poly.pdbx_strand_id
1 'polypeptide(L)'
;MSEELRWQHIPEVLRNVALMSQNHNYSGKDKNGCEDANHVEQGALATVSQLLERTRELRELFVQVVEATTTPVDEDSAVTASFATQQKVTALGRHVALLQSEIRTKNLQCARVALRAYLAGEVDSRRRTLARMQAALSIAKQSI
;
A
#
# COMPACT_ATOMS: atom_id res chain seq x y z
N MET A 1 -18.13 15.73 -15.63
CA MET A 1 -18.54 15.18 -14.32
C MET A 1 -17.27 14.84 -13.55
N SER A 2 -17.06 15.48 -12.40
CA SER A 2 -15.82 15.33 -11.60
C SER A 2 -15.69 13.89 -11.08
N GLU A 3 -14.48 13.34 -11.04
CA GLU A 3 -14.20 11.96 -10.59
C GLU A 3 -14.72 11.70 -9.16
N GLU A 4 -14.83 12.73 -8.32
CA GLU A 4 -15.36 12.70 -6.96
C GLU A 4 -16.81 12.17 -6.87
N LEU A 5 -17.64 12.40 -7.89
CA LEU A 5 -19.04 11.91 -7.91
C LEU A 5 -19.16 10.42 -8.22
N ARG A 6 -18.15 9.79 -8.85
CA ARG A 6 -18.18 8.34 -9.14
C ARG A 6 -17.97 7.47 -7.91
N TRP A 7 -17.26 7.99 -6.90
CA TRP A 7 -16.90 7.22 -5.71
C TRP A 7 -17.96 7.26 -4.61
N GLN A 8 -18.89 8.22 -4.63
CA GLN A 8 -19.91 8.40 -3.58
C GLN A 8 -20.84 7.19 -3.40
N HIS A 9 -21.06 6.40 -4.46
CA HIS A 9 -21.94 5.22 -4.42
C HIS A 9 -21.19 3.90 -4.17
N ILE A 10 -19.87 3.95 -4.03
CA ILE A 10 -19.02 2.76 -3.85
C ILE A 10 -18.84 2.50 -2.35
N PRO A 11 -19.10 1.26 -1.87
CA PRO A 11 -18.82 0.86 -0.50
C PRO A 11 -17.41 1.24 -0.07
N GLU A 12 -17.27 1.74 1.17
CA GLU A 12 -16.00 2.25 1.69
C GLU A 12 -14.83 1.26 1.54
N VAL A 13 -15.09 -0.03 1.76
CA VAL A 13 -14.09 -1.09 1.57
C VAL A 13 -13.56 -1.13 0.15
N LEU A 14 -14.44 -1.00 -0.86
CA LEU A 14 -14.05 -1.00 -2.28
C LEU A 14 -13.33 0.30 -2.66
N ARG A 15 -13.70 1.43 -2.05
CA ARG A 15 -12.98 2.69 -2.21
C ARG A 15 -11.55 2.59 -1.66
N ASN A 16 -11.40 2.02 -0.46
CA ASN A 16 -10.09 1.80 0.16
C ASN A 16 -9.22 0.83 -0.66
N VAL A 17 -9.81 -0.25 -1.18
CA VAL A 17 -9.14 -1.17 -2.12
C VAL A 17 -8.66 -0.43 -3.37
N ALA A 18 -9.50 0.43 -3.95
CA ALA A 18 -9.14 1.21 -5.13
C ALA A 18 -7.96 2.16 -4.85
N LEU A 19 -8.00 2.92 -3.75
CA LEU A 19 -6.93 3.82 -3.35
C LEU A 19 -5.60 3.07 -3.12
N MET A 20 -5.64 1.93 -2.42
CA MET A 20 -4.46 1.10 -2.18
C MET A 20 -3.87 0.52 -3.48
N SER A 21 -4.71 0.24 -4.48
CA SER A 21 -4.27 -0.26 -5.78
C SER A 21 -3.68 0.84 -6.69
N GLN A 22 -4.20 2.08 -6.61
CA GLN A 22 -3.72 3.20 -7.41
C GLN A 22 -2.30 3.63 -7.03
N ASN A 23 -1.93 3.49 -5.75
CA ASN A 23 -0.58 3.76 -5.27
C ASN A 23 0.49 2.86 -5.90
N HIS A 24 0.11 1.75 -6.55
CA HIS A 24 1.04 0.89 -7.28
C HIS A 24 1.33 1.39 -8.71
N ASN A 25 0.39 2.10 -9.34
CA ASN A 25 0.50 2.59 -10.72
C ASN A 25 1.37 3.85 -10.86
N TYR A 26 1.87 4.41 -9.75
CA TYR A 26 2.85 5.50 -9.72
C TYR A 26 4.30 4.97 -9.69
N SER A 27 4.54 3.73 -10.12
CA SER A 27 5.86 3.32 -10.60
C SER A 27 6.03 3.90 -12.00
N GLY A 28 7.15 4.58 -12.25
CA GLY A 28 7.39 5.40 -13.43
C GLY A 28 7.03 4.74 -14.76
N LYS A 29 6.77 5.60 -15.76
CA LYS A 29 6.65 5.24 -17.17
C LYS A 29 7.89 4.49 -17.66
N ASP A 30 7.97 3.20 -17.41
CA ASP A 30 8.70 2.27 -18.25
C ASP A 30 7.69 1.74 -19.25
N LYS A 31 7.48 2.56 -20.29
CA LYS A 31 6.91 2.08 -21.54
C LYS A 31 7.90 1.07 -22.08
N ASN A 32 7.69 -0.21 -21.81
CA ASN A 32 7.98 -1.33 -22.71
C ASN A 32 7.54 -2.63 -22.04
N GLY A 33 6.79 -3.44 -22.78
CA GLY A 33 6.59 -4.84 -22.44
C GLY A 33 5.27 -5.13 -21.76
N CYS A 34 4.30 -5.53 -22.58
CA CYS A 34 3.19 -6.37 -22.16
C CYS A 34 3.75 -7.73 -21.70
N GLU A 35 4.16 -7.87 -20.44
CA GLU A 35 4.50 -9.19 -19.87
C GLU A 35 3.96 -9.31 -18.43
N ASP A 36 3.04 -10.26 -18.27
CA ASP A 36 2.57 -10.92 -17.06
C ASP A 36 2.10 -10.10 -15.85
N ALA A 37 0.80 -9.79 -15.88
CA ALA A 37 -0.02 -9.53 -14.69
C ALA A 37 -0.08 -10.72 -13.69
N ASN A 38 0.64 -11.83 -13.93
CA ASN A 38 0.70 -13.02 -13.09
C ASN A 38 2.06 -13.25 -12.41
N HIS A 39 3.11 -12.47 -12.71
CA HIS A 39 4.37 -12.53 -11.98
C HIS A 39 4.43 -11.42 -10.92
N VAL A 40 3.51 -11.49 -9.94
CA VAL A 40 3.89 -10.98 -8.61
C VAL A 40 4.81 -12.04 -8.05
N GLU A 41 6.11 -11.86 -8.26
CA GLU A 41 7.13 -12.65 -7.59
C GLU A 41 6.73 -12.81 -6.12
N GLN A 42 6.47 -14.06 -5.72
CA GLN A 42 6.34 -14.48 -4.33
C GLN A 42 7.72 -14.46 -3.65
N GLY A 43 8.58 -13.49 -3.99
CA GLY A 43 9.69 -13.12 -3.13
C GLY A 43 9.13 -12.78 -1.75
N ALA A 44 9.83 -13.18 -0.69
CA ALA A 44 9.37 -13.00 0.68
C ALA A 44 9.02 -11.53 0.95
N LEU A 45 7.74 -11.19 0.84
CA LEU A 45 7.28 -9.82 1.01
C LEU A 45 7.48 -9.39 2.44
N ALA A 46 8.00 -8.18 2.61
CA ALA A 46 8.28 -7.64 3.92
C ALA A 46 7.04 -7.80 4.84
N THR A 47 7.27 -8.38 6.01
CA THR A 47 6.25 -8.43 7.04
C THR A 47 6.00 -7.01 7.57
N VAL A 48 4.85 -6.79 8.21
CA VAL A 48 4.58 -5.49 8.83
C VAL A 48 5.63 -5.16 9.90
N SER A 49 6.12 -6.17 10.64
CA SER A 49 7.20 -5.98 11.61
C SER A 49 8.49 -5.51 10.96
N GLN A 50 8.89 -6.09 9.82
CA GLN A 50 10.09 -5.67 9.07
C GLN A 50 9.95 -4.23 8.56
N LEU A 51 8.77 -3.82 8.09
CA LEU A 51 8.53 -2.43 7.66
C LEU A 51 8.62 -1.45 8.83
N LEU A 52 8.09 -1.82 9.99
CA LEU A 52 8.18 -1.00 11.20
C LEU A 52 9.62 -0.86 11.70
N GLU A 53 10.39 -1.93 11.65
CA GLU A 53 11.81 -1.93 12.00
C GLU A 53 12.62 -1.01 11.08
N ARG A 54 12.42 -1.13 9.76
CA ARG A 54 13.02 -0.21 8.78
C ARG A 54 12.62 1.25 8.99
N THR A 55 11.40 1.50 9.45
CA THR A 55 10.95 2.86 9.79
C THR A 55 11.69 3.42 11.01
N ARG A 56 12.00 2.56 11.99
CA ARG A 56 12.82 2.94 13.16
C ARG A 56 14.26 3.23 12.75
N GLU A 57 14.87 2.36 11.96
CA GLU A 57 16.22 2.56 11.41
C GLU A 57 16.30 3.87 10.61
N LEU A 58 15.29 4.15 9.77
CA LEU A 58 15.20 5.39 9.02
C LEU A 58 15.14 6.63 9.92
N ARG A 59 14.41 6.55 11.04
CA ARG A 59 14.35 7.63 12.03
C ARG A 59 15.71 7.86 12.68
N GLU A 60 16.43 6.79 13.03
CA GLU A 60 17.77 6.89 13.62
C GLU A 60 18.76 7.53 12.63
N LEU A 61 18.72 7.12 11.35
CA LEU A 61 19.53 7.72 10.29
C LEU A 61 19.19 9.21 10.09
N PHE A 62 17.92 9.57 10.15
CA PHE A 62 17.51 10.98 10.07
C PHE A 62 18.08 11.81 11.23
N VAL A 63 18.01 11.29 12.46
CA VAL A 63 18.60 11.96 13.63
C VAL A 63 20.10 12.15 13.44
N GLN A 64 20.83 11.14 12.97
CA GLN A 64 22.27 11.23 12.70
C GLN A 64 22.62 12.27 11.61
N VAL A 65 21.74 12.47 10.63
CA VAL A 65 21.90 13.53 9.60
C VAL A 65 21.69 14.91 10.21
N VAL A 66 20.66 15.06 11.06
CA VAL A 66 20.37 16.33 11.75
C VAL A 66 21.49 16.70 12.72
N GLU A 67 22.01 15.74 13.48
CA GLU A 67 23.15 15.96 14.37
C GLU A 67 24.39 16.40 13.57
N ALA A 68 24.70 15.73 12.46
CA ALA A 68 25.85 16.07 11.62
C ALA A 68 25.76 17.48 10.97
N THR A 69 24.54 17.98 10.76
CA THR A 69 24.31 19.33 10.21
C THR A 69 24.28 20.43 11.26
N THR A 70 24.10 20.09 12.54
CA THR A 70 23.98 21.04 13.64
C THR A 70 25.23 21.13 14.51
N THR A 71 26.12 20.13 14.45
CA THR A 71 27.43 20.20 15.09
C THR A 71 28.30 21.28 14.44
N PRO A 72 28.88 22.22 15.21
CA PRO A 72 29.80 23.21 14.67
C PRO A 72 31.03 22.52 14.08
N VAL A 73 31.46 22.97 12.90
CA VAL A 73 32.58 22.41 12.16
C VAL A 73 33.65 23.49 12.01
N ASP A 74 34.90 23.17 12.33
CA ASP A 74 36.03 24.06 12.08
C ASP A 74 36.19 24.30 10.58
N GLU A 75 36.54 25.53 10.18
CA GLU A 75 36.58 25.96 8.77
C GLU A 75 37.44 25.06 7.88
N ASP A 76 38.56 24.54 8.39
CA ASP A 76 39.46 23.63 7.67
C ASP A 76 38.84 22.25 7.38
N SER A 77 37.78 21.88 8.10
CA SER A 77 37.10 20.59 7.99
C SER A 77 35.70 20.67 7.36
N ALA A 78 35.23 21.89 7.04
CA ALA A 78 33.88 22.16 6.54
C ALA A 78 33.55 21.44 5.23
N VAL A 79 34.50 21.39 4.28
CA VAL A 79 34.29 20.72 2.97
C VAL A 79 34.08 19.22 3.14
N THR A 80 34.90 18.57 3.96
CA THR A 80 34.82 17.13 4.24
C THR A 80 33.54 16.78 5.00
N ALA A 81 33.16 17.61 5.99
CA ALA A 81 31.92 17.43 6.75
C ALA A 81 30.67 17.62 5.88
N SER A 82 30.68 18.59 4.97
CA SER A 82 29.61 18.81 3.99
C SER A 82 29.44 17.61 3.06
N PHE A 83 30.55 17.08 2.52
CA PHE A 83 30.52 15.91 1.64
C PHE A 83 30.01 14.65 2.37
N ALA A 84 30.48 14.40 3.60
CA ALA A 84 30.02 13.28 4.42
C ALA A 84 28.51 13.39 4.74
N THR A 85 28.03 14.59 5.05
CA THR A 85 26.60 14.87 5.27
C THR A 85 25.78 14.58 4.03
N GLN A 86 26.25 15.01 2.86
CA GLN A 86 25.56 14.76 1.59
C GLN A 86 25.48 13.27 1.25
N GLN A 87 26.50 12.48 1.58
CA GLN A 87 26.43 11.01 1.45
C GLN A 87 25.36 10.41 2.38
N LYS A 88 25.28 10.85 3.64
CA LYS A 88 24.24 10.38 4.57
C LYS A 88 22.82 10.74 4.09
N VAL A 89 22.62 11.95 3.57
CA VAL A 89 21.34 12.38 2.96
C VAL A 89 21.00 11.50 1.75
N THR A 90 21.98 11.18 0.91
CA THR A 90 21.78 10.31 -0.26
C THR A 90 21.39 8.88 0.17
N ALA A 91 22.05 8.34 1.20
CA ALA A 91 21.72 7.04 1.76
C ALA A 91 20.31 7.03 2.36
N LEU A 92 19.94 8.08 3.09
CA LEU A 92 18.59 8.26 3.63
C LEU A 92 17.53 8.25 2.51
N GLY A 93 17.78 8.97 1.42
CA GLY A 93 16.90 8.98 0.26
C GLY A 93 16.67 7.59 -0.36
N ARG A 94 17.72 6.77 -0.42
CA ARG A 94 17.60 5.36 -0.89
C ARG A 94 16.76 4.51 0.06
N HIS A 95 16.95 4.64 1.38
CA HIS A 95 16.14 3.93 2.37
C HIS A 95 14.66 4.33 2.32
N VAL A 96 14.36 5.62 2.16
CA VAL A 96 13.00 6.11 1.96
C VAL A 96 12.38 5.49 0.71
N ALA A 97 13.09 5.50 -0.42
CA ALA A 97 12.59 4.95 -1.67
C ALA A 97 12.29 3.45 -1.57
N LEU A 98 13.17 2.69 -0.93
CA LEU A 98 12.98 1.26 -0.67
C LEU A 98 11.75 1.01 0.23
N LEU A 99 11.63 1.73 1.35
CA LEU A 99 10.50 1.60 2.26
C LEU A 99 9.17 1.94 1.57
N GLN A 100 9.14 3.00 0.75
CA GLN A 100 7.96 3.36 -0.03
C GLN A 100 7.58 2.27 -1.04
N SER A 101 8.56 1.64 -1.69
CA SER A 101 8.33 0.52 -2.62
C SER A 101 7.68 -0.66 -1.90
N GLU A 102 8.22 -1.05 -0.74
CA GLU A 102 7.69 -2.19 0.00
C GLU A 102 6.31 -1.92 0.62
N ILE A 103 6.06 -0.70 1.11
CA ILE A 103 4.73 -0.27 1.57
C ILE A 103 3.72 -0.34 0.42
N ARG A 104 4.10 0.11 -0.79
CA ARG A 104 3.23 0.02 -1.96
C ARG A 104 2.87 -1.44 -2.27
N THR A 105 3.84 -2.33 -2.26
CA THR A 105 3.60 -3.76 -2.49
C THR A 105 2.74 -4.38 -1.39
N LYS A 106 2.95 -3.98 -0.13
CA LYS A 106 2.14 -4.43 1.00
C LYS A 106 0.69 -3.96 0.91
N ASN A 107 0.48 -2.70 0.53
CA ASN A 107 -0.85 -2.12 0.32
C ASN A 107 -1.63 -2.88 -0.77
N LEU A 108 -0.96 -3.29 -1.85
CA LEU A 108 -1.59 -4.12 -2.87
C LEU A 108 -2.04 -5.49 -2.31
N GLN A 109 -1.24 -6.11 -1.44
CA GLN A 109 -1.67 -7.34 -0.76
C GLN A 109 -2.87 -7.09 0.14
N CYS A 110 -2.85 -6.03 0.96
CA CYS A 110 -3.97 -5.65 1.83
C CYS A 110 -5.24 -5.39 1.03
N ALA A 111 -5.14 -4.71 -0.11
CA ALA A 111 -6.26 -4.48 -1.03
C ALA A 111 -6.84 -5.80 -1.55
N ARG A 112 -6.00 -6.75 -1.97
CA ARG A 112 -6.43 -8.08 -2.43
C ARG A 112 -7.15 -8.87 -1.32
N VAL A 113 -6.64 -8.82 -0.09
CA VAL A 113 -7.26 -9.49 1.06
C VAL A 113 -8.61 -8.86 1.40
N ALA A 114 -8.68 -7.52 1.47
CA ALA A 114 -9.92 -6.80 1.75
C ALA A 114 -10.99 -7.05 0.68
N LEU A 115 -10.59 -7.06 -0.60
CA LEU A 115 -11.49 -7.37 -1.71
C LEU A 115 -12.05 -8.79 -1.62
N ARG A 116 -11.21 -9.79 -1.30
CA ARG A 116 -11.67 -11.18 -1.11
C ARG A 116 -12.67 -11.29 0.03
N ALA A 117 -12.39 -10.65 1.17
CA ALA A 117 -13.29 -10.64 2.32
C ALA A 117 -14.65 -10.00 1.97
N TYR A 118 -14.63 -8.87 1.26
CA TYR A 118 -15.83 -8.20 0.79
C TYR A 118 -16.67 -9.10 -0.15
N LEU A 119 -16.03 -9.69 -1.16
CA LEU A 119 -16.72 -10.56 -2.13
C LEU A 119 -17.32 -11.80 -1.46
N ALA A 120 -16.62 -12.41 -0.51
CA ALA A 120 -17.16 -13.53 0.27
C ALA A 120 -18.43 -13.14 1.04
N GLY A 121 -18.40 -11.99 1.74
CA GLY A 121 -19.57 -11.47 2.45
C GLY A 121 -20.75 -11.18 1.53
N GLU A 122 -20.47 -10.66 0.33
CA GLU A 122 -21.51 -10.37 -0.66
C GLU A 122 -22.15 -11.65 -1.22
N VAL A 123 -21.35 -12.70 -1.50
CA VAL A 123 -21.85 -14.01 -1.91
C VAL A 123 -22.73 -14.61 -0.82
N ASP A 124 -22.30 -14.58 0.44
CA ASP A 124 -23.08 -15.10 1.55
C ASP A 124 -24.39 -14.33 1.77
N SER A 125 -24.35 -13.01 1.61
CA SER A 125 -25.55 -12.17 1.66
C SER A 125 -26.57 -12.56 0.59
N ARG A 126 -26.11 -12.70 -0.66
CA ARG A 126 -26.97 -13.11 -1.78
C ARG A 126 -27.51 -14.52 -1.60
N ARG A 127 -26.69 -15.46 -1.11
CA ARG A 127 -27.12 -16.83 -0.81
C ARG A 127 -28.24 -16.85 0.23
N ARG A 128 -28.13 -16.05 1.30
CA ARG A 128 -29.19 -15.93 2.32
C ARG A 128 -30.47 -15.33 1.73
N THR A 129 -30.36 -14.32 0.88
CA THR A 129 -31.53 -13.71 0.21
C THR A 129 -32.24 -14.71 -0.69
N LEU A 130 -31.51 -15.47 -1.51
CA LEU A 130 -32.09 -16.52 -2.34
C LEU A 130 -32.76 -17.62 -1.51
N ALA A 131 -32.14 -18.05 -0.42
CA ALA A 131 -32.75 -19.03 0.48
C ALA A 131 -34.08 -18.55 1.08
N ARG A 132 -34.15 -17.26 1.48
CA ARG A 132 -35.41 -16.66 1.96
C ARG A 132 -36.48 -16.59 0.87
N MET A 133 -36.10 -16.21 -0.35
CA MET A 133 -37.03 -16.18 -1.49
C MET A 133 -37.56 -17.58 -1.81
N GLN A 134 -36.69 -18.59 -1.81
CA GLN A 134 -37.08 -20.00 -1.99
C GLN A 134 -38.04 -20.47 -0.89
N ALA A 135 -37.78 -20.11 0.37
CA ALA A 135 -38.68 -20.41 1.48
C ALA A 135 -40.06 -19.75 1.30
N ALA A 136 -40.09 -18.47 0.91
CA ALA A 136 -41.34 -17.75 0.64
C ALA A 136 -42.14 -18.39 -0.51
N LEU A 137 -41.47 -18.78 -1.59
CA LEU A 137 -42.11 -19.50 -2.70
C LEU A 137 -42.64 -20.88 -2.29
N SER A 138 -41.90 -21.60 -1.43
CA SER A 138 -42.34 -22.89 -0.88
C SER A 138 -43.61 -22.74 -0.05
N ILE A 139 -43.69 -21.72 0.80
CA ILE A 139 -44.87 -21.40 1.60
C ILE A 139 -46.04 -21.03 0.69
N ALA A 140 -45.82 -20.16 -0.30
CA ALA A 140 -46.86 -19.74 -1.25
C ALA A 140 -47.46 -20.91 -2.04
N LYS A 141 -46.63 -21.92 -2.39
CA LYS A 141 -47.10 -23.14 -3.05
C LYS A 141 -47.95 -24.05 -2.14
N GLN A 142 -47.74 -23.99 -0.82
CA GLN A 142 -48.51 -24.78 0.14
C GLN A 142 -49.84 -24.12 0.52
N SER A 143 -50.01 -22.82 0.21
CA SER A 143 -51.23 -22.06 0.48
C SER A 143 -52.25 -22.05 -0.68
N ILE A 144 -51.95 -22.75 -1.78
CA ILE A 144 -52.83 -22.97 -2.95
C ILE A 144 -53.35 -24.40 -2.88
#